data_AF-G8RIL0-F1
#
_entry.id   AF-G8RIL0-F1
#
_cell.length_a   1.000
_cell.length_b   1.000
_cell.length_c   1.000
_cell.angle_alpha   90.00
_cell.angle_beta   90.00
_cell.angle_gamma   90.00
#
_symmetry.space_group_name_H-M   'P 1'
#
loop_
_entity.id
_entity.type
_entity.pdbx_description
1 polymer ?
#
loop_
_entity_poly.entity_id
_entity_poly.type
_entity_poly.pdbx_seq_one_letter_code
_entity_poly.pdbx_strand_id
1 'polypeptide(L)'
;MTALVRAACVICAVAAFSLSVWTYMDVSMFGFPDGYITDYQAAADTPLTVITWIFAGFGLLFVALAFSPLGSRVRAFAWLAALMALIFVATAGYVGVPWYFGTHLGLDNGIGG
;
A
#
# COMPACT_ATOMS: atom_id res chain seq x y z
N MET A 1 0.42 7.88 -27.95
CA MET A 1 0.55 6.75 -26.99
C MET A 1 1.43 7.09 -25.79
N THR A 2 2.60 7.72 -25.97
CA THR A 2 3.54 8.05 -24.88
C THR A 2 2.95 8.99 -23.82
N ALA A 3 2.19 10.01 -24.22
CA ALA A 3 1.53 10.93 -23.29
C ALA A 3 0.50 10.22 -22.39
N LEU A 4 -0.25 9.26 -22.94
CA LEU A 4 -1.23 8.47 -22.20
C LEU A 4 -0.56 7.59 -21.14
N VAL A 5 0.51 6.87 -21.51
CA VAL A 5 1.26 6.04 -20.54
C VAL A 5 1.91 6.90 -19.45
N ARG A 6 2.38 8.11 -19.79
CA ARG A 6 2.89 9.06 -18.79
C ARG A 6 1.79 9.51 -17.83
N ALA A 7 0.62 9.89 -18.34
CA ALA A 7 -0.53 10.25 -17.50
C ALA A 7 -0.94 9.09 -16.59
N ALA A 8 -0.97 7.86 -17.11
CA ALA A 8 -1.24 6.66 -16.32
C ALA A 8 -0.19 6.45 -15.21
N CYS A 9 1.10 6.66 -15.49
CA CYS A 9 2.15 6.62 -14.47
C CYS A 9 1.91 7.69 -13.39
N VAL A 10 1.58 8.92 -13.76
CA VAL A 10 1.30 9.99 -12.78
C VAL A 10 0.08 9.65 -11.91
N ILE A 11 -1.00 9.13 -12.50
CA ILE A 11 -2.19 8.70 -11.74
C ILE A 11 -1.82 7.57 -10.76
N CYS A 12 -1.06 6.57 -11.21
CA CYS A 12 -0.60 5.49 -10.34
C CYS A 12 0.35 5.98 -9.24
N ALA A 13 1.19 6.99 -9.51
CA ALA A 13 2.04 7.60 -8.51
C ALA A 13 1.23 8.27 -7.40
N VAL A 14 0.21 9.05 -7.79
CA VAL A 14 -0.71 9.69 -6.84
C VAL A 14 -1.47 8.63 -6.05
N ALA A 15 -2.01 7.61 -6.71
CA ALA A 15 -2.73 6.53 -6.02
C ALA A 15 -1.84 5.78 -5.02
N ALA A 16 -0.62 5.39 -5.41
CA ALA A 16 0.32 4.70 -4.53
C ALA A 16 0.75 5.59 -3.35
N PHE A 17 1.00 6.87 -3.58
CA PHE A 17 1.31 7.81 -2.50
C PHE A 17 0.12 7.98 -1.54
N SER A 18 -1.09 8.15 -2.06
CA SER A 18 -2.30 8.24 -1.23
C SER A 18 -2.53 6.97 -0.41
N LEU A 19 -2.30 5.78 -0.97
CA LEU A 19 -2.35 4.52 -0.24
C LEU A 19 -1.31 4.47 0.88
N SER A 20 -0.08 4.92 0.61
CA SER A 20 0.96 5.02 1.63
C SER A 20 0.51 5.91 2.80
N VAL A 21 0.02 7.11 2.50
CA VAL A 21 -0.48 8.03 3.54
C VAL A 21 -1.66 7.41 4.29
N TRP A 22 -2.61 6.79 3.59
CA TRP A 22 -3.75 6.15 4.21
C TRP A 22 -3.34 5.04 5.17
N THR A 23 -2.51 4.10 4.72
CA THR A 23 -2.04 2.99 5.56
C THR A 23 -1.18 3.49 6.74
N TYR A 24 -0.38 4.54 6.54
CA TYR A 24 0.35 5.18 7.64
C TYR A 24 -0.59 5.77 8.69
N MET A 25 -1.67 6.45 8.26
CA MET A 25 -2.67 6.99 9.16
C MET A 25 -3.38 5.88 9.92
N ASP A 26 -3.77 4.78 9.26
CA ASP A 26 -4.39 3.63 9.92
C ASP A 26 -3.49 3.09 11.05
N VAL A 27 -2.19 2.91 10.78
CA VAL A 27 -1.22 2.40 11.76
C VAL A 27 -0.94 3.40 12.88
N SER A 28 -0.69 4.67 12.53
CA SER A 28 -0.39 5.71 13.52
C SER A 28 -1.55 6.05 14.45
N MET A 29 -2.78 5.68 14.05
CA MET A 29 -3.99 5.82 14.85
C MET A 29 -4.40 4.52 15.54
N PHE A 30 -3.54 3.50 15.55
CA PHE A 30 -3.74 2.35 16.42
C PHE A 30 -3.76 2.76 17.89
N GLY A 31 -4.64 2.10 18.64
CA GLY A 31 -4.86 2.34 20.04
C GLY A 31 -6.14 3.10 20.35
N PHE A 32 -6.72 2.77 21.50
CA PHE A 32 -7.85 3.48 22.07
C PHE A 32 -7.40 4.80 22.71
N PRO A 33 -8.32 5.74 23.00
CA PRO A 33 -7.98 7.02 23.63
C PRO A 33 -7.30 6.91 25.00
N ASP A 34 -7.42 5.75 25.68
CA ASP A 34 -6.77 5.42 26.95
C ASP A 34 -5.38 4.79 26.78
N GLY A 35 -4.94 4.58 25.53
CA GLY A 35 -3.65 3.99 25.17
C GLY A 35 -3.66 2.47 25.08
N TYR A 36 -4.80 1.79 25.25
CA TYR A 36 -4.88 0.35 25.05
C TYR A 36 -4.67 -0.03 23.58
N ILE A 37 -3.84 -1.03 23.31
CA ILE A 37 -3.54 -1.57 21.98
C ILE A 37 -4.04 -3.02 21.95
N THR A 38 -4.83 -3.39 20.94
CA THR A 38 -5.31 -4.76 20.79
C THR A 38 -4.21 -5.70 20.30
N ASP A 39 -4.34 -7.00 20.57
CA ASP A 39 -3.42 -8.02 20.04
C ASP A 39 -3.35 -7.99 18.50
N TYR A 40 -4.48 -7.73 17.84
CA TYR A 40 -4.53 -7.50 16.40
C TYR A 40 -3.68 -6.29 15.99
N GLN A 41 -3.87 -5.13 16.63
CA GLN A 41 -3.13 -3.91 16.30
C GLN A 41 -1.63 -4.10 16.51
N ALA A 42 -1.23 -4.72 17.62
CA ALA A 42 0.17 -5.04 17.90
C ALA A 42 0.78 -5.97 16.83
N ALA A 43 0.02 -6.98 16.38
CA ALA A 43 0.48 -7.90 15.34
C ALA A 43 0.50 -7.29 13.93
N ALA A 44 -0.45 -6.40 13.62
CA ALA A 44 -0.63 -5.78 12.31
C ALA A 44 0.29 -4.57 12.08
N ASP A 45 0.80 -3.93 13.15
CA ASP A 45 1.62 -2.72 13.10
C ASP A 45 2.84 -2.85 12.16
N THR A 46 3.69 -3.84 12.42
CA THR A 46 4.89 -4.06 11.60
C THR A 46 4.59 -4.36 10.13
N PRO A 47 3.73 -5.33 9.78
CA PRO A 47 3.46 -5.64 8.37
C PRO A 47 2.79 -4.46 7.63
N LEU A 48 1.86 -3.73 8.26
CA LEU A 48 1.25 -2.55 7.62
C LEU A 48 2.22 -1.38 7.49
N THR A 49 3.16 -1.22 8.43
CA THR A 49 4.26 -0.26 8.30
C THR A 49 5.16 -0.60 7.12
N VAL A 50 5.51 -1.88 6.93
CA VAL A 50 6.28 -2.32 5.75
C VAL A 50 5.51 -2.03 4.46
N ILE A 51 4.22 -2.35 4.41
CA ILE A 51 3.36 -2.08 3.25
C ILE A 51 3.27 -0.58 2.95
N THR A 52 3.17 0.26 3.98
CA THR A 52 3.21 1.73 3.86
C THR A 52 4.44 2.20 3.10
N TRP A 53 5.63 1.71 3.48
CA TRP A 53 6.88 2.07 2.81
C TRP A 53 6.98 1.49 1.39
N ILE A 54 6.44 0.29 1.16
CA ILE A 54 6.34 -0.28 -0.19
C ILE A 54 5.47 0.59 -1.09
N PHE A 55 4.32 1.09 -0.61
CA PHE A 55 3.48 2.02 -1.38
C PHE A 55 4.19 3.34 -1.69
N ALA A 56 4.93 3.90 -0.73
CA ALA A 56 5.76 5.09 -0.99
C ALA A 56 6.80 4.82 -2.09
N GLY A 57 7.46 3.65 -2.03
CA GLY A 57 8.40 3.19 -3.06
C GLY A 57 7.76 3.06 -4.44
N PHE A 58 6.55 2.50 -4.54
CA PHE A 58 5.78 2.47 -5.78
C PHE A 58 5.43 3.87 -6.30
N GLY A 59 5.05 4.79 -5.41
CA GLY A 59 4.83 6.19 -5.76
C GLY A 59 6.04 6.79 -6.47
N LEU A 60 7.23 6.64 -5.87
CA LEU A 60 8.49 7.10 -6.46
C LEU A 60 8.82 6.38 -7.78
N LEU A 61 8.59 5.06 -7.86
CA LEU A 61 8.80 4.29 -9.08
C LEU A 61 7.94 4.80 -10.23
N PHE A 62 6.65 5.05 -9.99
CA PHE A 62 5.74 5.58 -11.01
C PHE A 62 6.11 7.00 -11.45
N VAL A 63 6.58 7.86 -10.53
CA VAL A 63 7.17 9.15 -10.88
C VAL A 63 8.38 8.95 -11.81
N ALA A 64 9.30 8.06 -11.45
CA ALA A 64 10.47 7.77 -12.28
C ALA A 64 10.09 7.25 -13.68
N LEU A 65 9.08 6.37 -13.78
CA LEU A 65 8.55 5.88 -15.07
C LEU A 65 7.87 6.99 -15.90
N ALA A 66 7.23 7.96 -15.25
CA ALA A 66 6.61 9.10 -15.93
C ALA A 66 7.67 10.02 -16.58
N PHE A 67 8.76 10.31 -15.88
CA PHE A 67 9.72 11.34 -16.30
C PHE A 67 11.01 10.82 -16.96
N SER A 68 11.32 9.53 -16.84
CA SER A 68 12.52 8.95 -17.47
C SER A 68 12.46 8.96 -19.00
N PRO A 69 13.62 9.07 -19.69
CA PRO A 69 13.71 9.03 -21.15
C PRO A 69 13.62 7.60 -21.71
N LEU A 70 12.59 6.84 -21.30
CA LEU A 70 12.32 5.49 -21.79
C LEU A 70 11.50 5.49 -23.08
N GLY A 71 11.77 4.52 -23.96
CA GLY A 71 10.95 4.21 -25.12
C GLY A 71 9.51 3.82 -24.74
N SER A 72 8.56 4.03 -25.65
CA SER A 72 7.12 3.85 -25.39
C SER A 72 6.75 2.43 -24.96
N ARG A 73 7.30 1.40 -25.62
CA ARG A 73 7.03 -0.02 -25.31
C ARG A 73 7.56 -0.42 -23.94
N VAL A 74 8.83 -0.11 -23.65
CA VAL A 74 9.46 -0.43 -22.36
C VAL A 74 8.69 0.21 -21.21
N ARG A 75 8.31 1.48 -21.37
CA ARG A 75 7.51 2.19 -20.37
C ARG A 75 6.15 1.54 -20.13
N ALA A 76 5.46 1.10 -21.19
CA ALA A 76 4.16 0.46 -21.06
C ALA A 76 4.25 -0.87 -20.29
N PHE A 77 5.23 -1.71 -20.60
CA PHE A 77 5.45 -2.97 -19.87
C PHE A 77 5.86 -2.73 -18.42
N ALA A 78 6.77 -1.79 -18.17
CA ALA A 78 7.18 -1.44 -16.82
C ALA A 78 6.02 -0.88 -15.98
N TRP A 79 5.19 -0.02 -16.58
CA TRP A 79 3.97 0.49 -15.93
C TRP A 79 2.99 -0.62 -15.61
N LEU A 80 2.70 -1.53 -16.55
CA LEU A 80 1.79 -2.66 -16.32
C LEU A 80 2.30 -3.58 -15.21
N ALA A 81 3.59 -3.94 -15.23
CA ALA A 81 4.18 -4.80 -14.21
C ALA A 81 4.14 -4.14 -12.82
N ALA A 82 4.50 -2.86 -12.73
CA ALA A 82 4.42 -2.09 -11.49
C ALA A 82 2.98 -1.97 -10.98
N LEU A 83 2.01 -1.79 -11.87
CA LEU A 83 0.59 -1.71 -11.50
C LEU A 83 0.10 -3.04 -10.92
N MET A 84 0.42 -4.16 -11.56
CA MET A 84 0.05 -5.48 -11.04
C MET A 84 0.67 -5.75 -9.67
N ALA A 85 1.94 -5.38 -9.49
CA ALA A 85 2.61 -5.50 -8.20
C ALA A 85 1.98 -4.61 -7.13
N LEU A 86 1.62 -3.36 -7.46
CA LEU A 86 0.91 -2.45 -6.56
C LEU A 86 -0.43 -3.05 -6.12
N ILE A 87 -1.23 -3.59 -7.05
CA ILE A 87 -2.53 -4.23 -6.76
C ILE A 87 -2.35 -5.42 -5.81
N PHE A 88 -1.32 -6.24 -6.06
CA PHE A 88 -1.02 -7.38 -5.20
C PHE A 88 -0.67 -6.94 -3.77
N VAL A 89 0.18 -5.93 -3.61
CA VAL A 89 0.53 -5.37 -2.29
C VAL A 89 -0.68 -4.74 -1.61
N ALA A 90 -1.53 -4.04 -2.36
CA ALA A 90 -2.78 -3.50 -1.83
C ALA A 90 -3.72 -4.61 -1.33
N THR A 91 -3.82 -5.70 -2.07
CA THR A 91 -4.63 -6.85 -1.65
C THR A 91 -4.02 -7.49 -0.40
N ALA A 92 -2.69 -7.62 -0.32
CA ALA A 92 -2.02 -8.13 0.87
C ALA A 92 -2.30 -7.25 2.11
N GLY A 93 -2.27 -5.92 1.97
CA GLY A 93 -2.53 -4.99 3.08
C GLY A 93 -3.99 -4.92 3.52
N TYR A 94 -4.92 -4.77 2.58
CA TYR A 94 -6.34 -4.52 2.91
C TYR A 94 -7.17 -5.80 3.06
N VAL A 95 -6.70 -6.93 2.55
CA VAL A 95 -7.40 -8.22 2.66
C VAL A 95 -6.55 -9.22 3.41
N GLY A 96 -5.28 -9.38 3.03
CA GLY A 96 -4.39 -10.38 3.59
C GLY A 96 -4.12 -10.18 5.08
N VAL A 97 -3.71 -8.98 5.50
CA VAL A 97 -3.40 -8.66 6.91
C VAL A 97 -4.65 -8.81 7.80
N PRO A 98 -5.80 -8.17 7.50
CA PRO A 98 -6.99 -8.34 8.32
C PRO A 98 -7.48 -9.79 8.39
N TRP A 99 -7.49 -10.50 7.26
CA TRP A 99 -7.90 -11.90 7.25
C TRP A 99 -6.95 -12.77 8.06
N TYR A 100 -5.63 -12.60 7.91
CA TYR A 100 -4.66 -13.45 8.58
C TYR A 100 -4.64 -13.21 10.09
N PHE A 101 -4.46 -11.96 10.52
CA PHE A 101 -4.34 -11.66 11.95
C PHE A 101 -5.71 -11.62 12.64
N GLY A 102 -6.72 -11.02 12.01
CA GLY A 102 -8.05 -10.90 12.59
C GLY A 102 -8.81 -12.21 12.58
N THR A 103 -9.04 -12.78 11.39
CA THR A 103 -9.91 -13.96 11.23
C THR A 103 -9.19 -15.29 11.45
N HIS A 104 -8.03 -15.50 10.81
CA HIS A 104 -7.35 -16.79 10.82
C HIS A 104 -6.64 -17.07 12.16
N LEU A 105 -5.98 -16.06 12.73
CA LEU A 105 -5.36 -16.15 14.05
C LEU A 105 -6.32 -15.76 15.19
N GLY A 106 -7.47 -15.14 14.88
CA GLY A 106 -8.47 -14.79 15.88
C GLY A 106 -8.02 -13.67 16.83
N LEU A 107 -7.10 -12.79 16.40
CA LEU A 107 -6.58 -11.70 17.24
C LEU A 107 -7.56 -10.52 17.33
N ASP A 108 -8.57 -10.48 16.45
CA ASP A 108 -9.67 -9.52 16.50
C ASP A 108 -10.89 -10.18 17.16
N ASN A 109 -10.74 -10.55 18.44
CA ASN A 109 -11.69 -11.33 19.22
C ASN A 109 -12.61 -10.49 20.13
N GLY A 110 -12.64 -9.17 19.94
CA GLY A 110 -13.47 -8.26 20.75
C GLY A 110 -12.97 -8.06 22.18
N ILE A 111 -11.78 -8.55 22.54
CA ILE A 111 -11.15 -8.30 23.84
C ILE A 111 -10.44 -6.93 23.78
N GLY A 112 -11.23 -5.88 23.94
CA GLY A 112 -10.76 -4.49 23.90
C GLY A 112 -11.84 -3.42 23.97
N GLY A 113 -13.08 -3.79 24.30
CA GLY A 113 -14.21 -2.89 24.55
C GLY A 113 -14.93 -3.24 25.84
#